data_AF-A0A537V8L3-F1
#
_entry.id   AF-A0A537V8L3-F1
#
_cell.length_a   1.000
_cell.length_b   1.000
_cell.length_c   1.000
_cell.angle_alpha   90.00
_cell.angle_beta   90.00
_cell.angle_gamma   90.00
#
_symmetry.space_group_name_H-M   'P 1'
#
loop_
_entity.id
_entity.type
_entity.pdbx_description
1 polymer ?
#
loop_
_entity_poly.entity_id
_entity_poly.type
_entity_poly.pdbx_seq_one_letter_code
_entity_poly.pdbx_strand_id
1 'polypeptide(L)'
;MEEGVAWSDLAVVVRRQGAHVGNLLRALDDAQVPRVVPERGLSLGTAPSTHPYVLALRWLVAGGPERDELVEPLLTSDVIGLSPAASRGLIRRARVDGRSAAEALDVTEGLDPAEADAVVAARETLAKASLFAGMSVQDAFRVLWEELPCSRRLVEAAGREGAEDRRDLDTVVTFANAVAEASEGGDTGVAGFLEALDAGEHGPGWTAWDHAGPDAVAVLTAHGTVGLEFDTVIVAGAAEGNFPSLGRPEPMFDLASLERTPSRSESVRARLEDERRLFHVVVGRARRGVVLVCSDTHADADELTQRTRFAGELGAIWRPAPGSPFDEPVSTREATALWRRQLADPSAEDWRRLAALDGLHALGSDPSTWWFQRDWTETGRPLHEQLRLSYSRLSTLENCELQHVLGDELGLGRTAGYQAWVGKLVHGLIEQCEKGELEKSKESILGAIAERWRDQEFPSKAVSVAYRRLVEERMFRNWWFNYGEGESLAVEEFFEFEFEGVTIVGV
;
A
#
# COMPACT_ATOMS: atom_id res chain seq x y z
N MET A 1 11.26 -27.55 16.58
CA MET A 1 10.94 -28.23 17.86
C MET A 1 11.81 -29.46 18.10
N GLU A 2 12.10 -30.29 17.08
CA GLU A 2 12.89 -31.52 17.24
C GLU A 2 14.28 -31.33 17.88
N GLU A 3 14.93 -30.17 17.64
CA GLU A 3 16.25 -29.85 18.22
C GLU A 3 16.18 -28.96 19.47
N GLY A 4 15.00 -28.48 19.87
CA GLY A 4 14.80 -27.69 21.10
C GLY A 4 15.43 -26.29 21.13
N VAL A 5 15.78 -25.71 19.98
CA VAL A 5 16.39 -24.36 19.89
C VAL A 5 15.34 -23.27 20.10
N ALA A 6 15.65 -22.28 20.94
CA ALA A 6 14.83 -21.11 21.19
C ALA A 6 14.79 -20.19 19.95
N TRP A 7 13.69 -19.49 19.71
CA TRP A 7 13.56 -18.52 18.62
C TRP A 7 14.60 -17.39 18.71
N SER A 8 14.93 -16.91 19.91
CA SER A 8 15.94 -15.88 20.14
C SER A 8 17.34 -16.30 19.70
N ASP A 9 17.61 -17.60 19.63
CA ASP A 9 18.87 -18.18 19.18
C ASP A 9 18.90 -18.48 17.67
N LEU A 10 17.85 -18.09 16.93
CA LEU A 10 17.76 -18.22 15.48
C LEU A 10 17.88 -16.86 14.80
N ALA A 11 18.69 -16.81 13.74
CA ALA A 11 18.77 -15.64 12.88
C ALA A 11 18.54 -15.98 11.41
N VAL A 12 17.74 -15.17 10.74
CA VAL A 12 17.58 -15.18 9.28
C VAL A 12 18.33 -13.98 8.70
N VAL A 13 19.38 -14.27 7.94
CA VAL A 13 20.28 -13.28 7.39
C VAL A 13 20.02 -13.11 5.90
N VAL A 14 19.69 -11.90 5.50
CA VAL A 14 19.56 -11.49 4.09
C VAL A 14 20.76 -10.64 3.70
N ARG A 15 21.17 -10.65 2.42
CA ARG A 15 22.34 -9.84 2.03
C ARG A 15 22.11 -8.34 2.25
N ARG A 16 20.95 -7.84 1.87
CA ARG A 16 20.56 -6.43 1.90
C ARG A 16 19.05 -6.31 2.12
N GLN A 17 18.62 -5.19 2.69
CA GLN A 17 17.21 -4.84 2.73
C GLN A 17 16.69 -4.67 1.29
N GLY A 18 15.50 -5.18 1.00
CA GLY A 18 14.92 -5.15 -0.34
C GLY A 18 13.54 -5.80 -0.40
N ALA A 19 12.91 -5.80 -1.57
CA ALA A 19 11.54 -6.30 -1.76
C ALA A 19 11.33 -7.75 -1.27
N HIS A 20 12.34 -8.61 -1.43
CA HIS A 20 12.27 -10.01 -0.99
C HIS A 20 12.18 -10.18 0.53
N VAL A 21 12.71 -9.23 1.31
CA VAL A 21 12.62 -9.26 2.78
C VAL A 21 11.16 -9.12 3.20
N GLY A 22 10.38 -8.24 2.54
CA GLY A 22 8.96 -8.08 2.83
C GLY A 22 8.17 -9.38 2.67
N ASN A 23 8.44 -10.15 1.62
CA ASN A 23 7.79 -11.44 1.39
C ASN A 23 8.23 -12.50 2.41
N LEU A 24 9.51 -12.54 2.76
CA LEU A 24 10.03 -13.42 3.81
C LEU A 24 9.35 -13.15 5.17
N LEU A 25 9.25 -11.87 5.54
CA LEU A 25 8.61 -11.47 6.80
C LEU A 25 7.14 -11.89 6.84
N ARG A 26 6.39 -11.65 5.75
CA ARG A 26 4.99 -12.11 5.65
C ARG A 26 4.89 -13.64 5.74
N ALA A 27 5.80 -14.37 5.11
CA ALA A 27 5.80 -15.83 5.17
C ALA A 27 6.04 -16.35 6.61
N LEU A 28 6.92 -15.69 7.38
CA LEU A 28 7.10 -15.99 8.80
C LEU A 28 5.85 -15.66 9.61
N ASP A 29 5.20 -14.52 9.36
CA ASP A 29 3.95 -14.14 10.03
C ASP A 29 2.81 -15.11 9.72
N ASP A 30 2.68 -15.51 8.44
CA ASP A 30 1.69 -16.49 7.98
C ASP A 30 1.91 -17.87 8.61
N ALA A 31 3.16 -18.22 8.88
CA ALA A 31 3.56 -19.42 9.62
C ALA A 31 3.49 -19.25 11.15
N GLN A 32 3.12 -18.06 11.65
CA GLN A 32 3.06 -17.72 13.07
C GLN A 32 4.40 -17.89 13.80
N VAL A 33 5.51 -17.60 13.10
CA VAL A 33 6.85 -17.61 13.68
C VAL A 33 7.14 -16.22 14.26
N PRO A 34 7.41 -16.09 15.58
CA PRO A 34 7.71 -14.80 16.18
C PRO A 34 9.02 -14.26 15.61
N ARG A 35 9.03 -13.00 15.18
CA ARG A 35 10.20 -12.39 14.52
C ARG A 35 10.44 -10.94 14.92
N VAL A 36 11.71 -10.53 14.87
CA VAL A 36 12.14 -9.14 15.05
C VAL A 36 13.00 -8.69 13.87
N VAL A 37 12.91 -7.41 13.48
CA VAL A 37 13.72 -6.85 12.36
C VAL A 37 14.44 -5.59 12.86
N PRO A 38 15.59 -5.74 13.55
CA PRO A 38 16.22 -4.63 14.26
C PRO A 38 16.75 -3.49 13.39
N GLU A 39 17.08 -3.78 12.14
CA GLU A 39 17.59 -2.81 11.17
C GLU A 39 16.49 -2.05 10.40
N ARG A 40 15.23 -2.45 10.59
CA ARG A 40 14.08 -1.89 9.88
C ARG A 40 13.25 -1.02 10.83
N GLY A 41 13.91 -0.23 11.65
CA GLY A 41 13.29 0.97 12.20
C GLY A 41 12.76 1.78 11.02
N LEU A 42 11.44 1.96 10.93
CA LEU A 42 10.89 2.90 9.96
C LEU A 42 11.43 4.28 10.32
N SER A 43 11.62 5.16 9.33
CA SER A 43 11.82 6.56 9.66
C SER A 43 10.67 6.98 10.58
N LEU A 44 10.95 7.76 11.61
CA LEU A 44 9.92 8.26 12.52
C LEU A 44 8.81 9.01 11.75
N GLY A 45 9.09 9.52 10.54
CA GLY A 45 8.08 10.13 9.65
C GLY A 45 7.15 9.14 8.94
N THR A 46 7.47 7.85 8.88
CA THR A 46 6.72 6.84 8.11
C THR A 46 6.23 5.65 8.95
N ALA A 47 6.52 5.64 10.25
CA ALA A 47 6.01 4.59 11.13
C ALA A 47 4.48 4.71 11.28
N PRO A 48 3.71 3.59 11.20
CA PRO A 48 2.26 3.63 11.30
C PRO A 48 1.74 4.29 12.59
N SER A 49 2.42 4.07 13.72
CA SER A 49 2.04 4.64 15.02
C SER A 49 2.32 6.14 15.15
N THR A 50 3.29 6.68 14.40
CA THR A 50 3.62 8.11 14.39
C THR A 50 2.92 8.87 13.27
N HIS A 51 2.50 8.17 12.21
CA HIS A 51 1.85 8.73 11.02
C HIS A 51 0.66 9.66 11.33
N PRO A 52 -0.25 9.35 12.30
CA PRO A 52 -1.33 10.27 12.67
C PRO A 52 -0.81 11.63 13.16
N TYR A 53 0.25 11.64 13.96
CA TYR A 53 0.86 12.87 14.48
C TYR A 53 1.59 13.63 13.38
N VAL A 54 2.32 12.94 12.50
CA VAL A 54 2.99 13.55 11.35
C VAL A 54 1.98 14.17 10.39
N LEU A 55 0.87 13.49 10.10
CA LEU A 55 -0.23 14.04 9.28
C LEU A 55 -0.85 15.27 9.94
N ALA A 56 -1.14 15.21 11.24
CA ALA A 56 -1.68 16.34 11.98
C ALA A 56 -0.73 17.54 11.95
N LEU A 57 0.57 17.34 12.20
CA LEU A 57 1.60 18.38 12.13
C LEU A 57 1.71 18.99 10.71
N ARG A 58 1.69 18.16 9.66
CA ARG A 58 1.66 18.62 8.26
C ARG A 58 0.41 19.48 7.99
N TRP A 59 -0.75 19.06 8.50
CA TRP A 59 -1.99 19.83 8.38
C TRP A 59 -1.89 21.23 9.03
N LEU A 60 -1.19 21.36 10.17
CA LEU A 60 -1.05 22.65 10.87
C LEU A 60 -0.30 23.69 10.03
N VAL A 61 0.70 23.27 9.25
CA VAL A 61 1.53 24.17 8.43
C VAL A 61 1.08 24.27 6.98
N ALA A 62 0.23 23.36 6.51
CA ALA A 62 -0.23 23.30 5.13
C ALA A 62 -1.11 24.48 4.71
N GLY A 63 -0.89 24.98 3.49
CA GLY A 63 -1.71 26.00 2.83
C GLY A 63 -2.95 25.42 2.14
N GLY A 64 -3.79 26.27 1.53
CA GLY A 64 -5.08 25.88 0.92
C GLY A 64 -5.00 24.66 -0.02
N PRO A 65 -4.21 24.71 -1.11
CA PRO A 65 -4.08 23.57 -2.03
C PRO A 65 -3.50 22.31 -1.38
N GLU A 66 -2.53 22.46 -0.48
CA GLU A 66 -1.93 21.32 0.24
C GLU A 66 -2.94 20.66 1.20
N ARG A 67 -3.81 21.45 1.84
CA ARG A 67 -4.88 20.93 2.69
C ARG A 67 -5.90 20.13 1.90
N ASP A 68 -6.21 20.54 0.66
CA ASP A 68 -7.11 19.78 -0.21
C ASP A 68 -6.55 18.37 -0.53
N GLU A 69 -5.22 18.21 -0.54
CA GLU A 69 -4.54 16.91 -0.71
C GLU A 69 -4.46 16.12 0.61
N LEU A 70 -4.26 16.80 1.74
CA LEU A 70 -4.09 16.16 3.05
C LEU A 70 -5.41 15.72 3.72
N VAL A 71 -6.55 16.29 3.32
CA VAL A 71 -7.83 16.05 4.01
C VAL A 71 -8.30 14.60 3.96
N GLU A 72 -8.19 13.91 2.82
CA GLU A 72 -8.61 12.49 2.70
C GLU A 72 -7.71 11.56 3.56
N PRO A 73 -6.36 11.66 3.48
CA PRO A 73 -5.48 10.97 4.41
C PRO A 73 -5.79 11.27 5.88
N LEU A 74 -6.07 12.53 6.23
CA LEU A 74 -6.35 12.93 7.61
C LEU A 74 -7.67 12.31 8.12
N LEU A 75 -8.75 12.40 7.34
CA LEU A 75 -10.07 11.81 7.65
C LEU A 75 -10.00 10.29 7.84
N THR A 76 -9.18 9.60 7.03
CA THR A 76 -9.05 8.13 7.08
C THR A 76 -7.98 7.64 8.06
N SER A 77 -7.10 8.51 8.53
CA SER A 77 -6.09 8.19 9.55
C SER A 77 -6.69 8.06 10.95
N ASP A 78 -5.92 7.51 11.89
CA ASP A 78 -6.31 7.41 13.30
C ASP A 78 -6.54 8.74 14.02
N VAL A 79 -6.24 9.88 13.39
CA VAL A 79 -6.66 11.20 13.88
C VAL A 79 -8.19 11.28 13.99
N ILE A 80 -8.91 10.72 13.01
CA ILE A 80 -10.38 10.77 12.92
C ILE A 80 -10.99 9.37 12.82
N GLY A 81 -10.43 8.51 11.96
CA GLY A 81 -10.80 7.10 11.84
C GLY A 81 -12.03 6.83 10.97
N LEU A 82 -12.35 7.70 10.01
CA LEU A 82 -13.46 7.46 9.09
C LEU A 82 -13.15 6.36 8.08
N SER A 83 -14.19 5.64 7.66
CA SER A 83 -14.07 4.75 6.51
C SER A 83 -13.76 5.55 5.23
N PRO A 84 -13.07 4.95 4.24
CA PRO A 84 -12.84 5.61 2.95
C PRO A 84 -14.13 6.02 2.24
N ALA A 85 -15.25 5.34 2.49
CA ALA A 85 -16.55 5.70 1.95
C ALA A 85 -17.12 6.97 2.62
N ALA A 86 -17.07 7.05 3.95
CA ALA A 86 -17.50 8.22 4.70
C ALA A 86 -16.65 9.46 4.36
N SER A 87 -15.32 9.31 4.31
CA SER A 87 -14.40 10.39 3.92
C SER A 87 -14.71 10.94 2.52
N ARG A 88 -14.87 10.08 1.51
CA ARG A 88 -15.26 10.51 0.15
C ARG A 88 -16.65 11.16 0.13
N GLY A 89 -17.57 10.68 0.97
CA GLY A 89 -18.90 11.26 1.15
C GLY A 89 -18.82 12.73 1.60
N LEU A 90 -18.02 13.02 2.63
CA LEU A 90 -17.81 14.37 3.15
C LEU A 90 -17.13 15.28 2.11
N ILE A 91 -16.07 14.81 1.46
CA ILE A 91 -15.35 15.60 0.44
C ILE A 91 -16.28 15.92 -0.74
N ARG A 92 -17.10 14.95 -1.16
CA ARG A 92 -18.10 15.17 -2.20
C ARG A 92 -19.13 16.20 -1.76
N ARG A 93 -19.62 16.14 -0.52
CA ARG A 93 -20.58 17.10 0.00
C ARG A 93 -19.99 18.51 0.02
N ALA A 94 -18.79 18.70 0.57
CA ALA A 94 -18.11 19.98 0.58
C ALA A 94 -18.02 20.59 -0.84
N ARG A 95 -17.63 19.77 -1.83
CA ARG A 95 -17.57 20.21 -3.24
C ARG A 95 -18.95 20.59 -3.81
N VAL A 96 -20.00 19.84 -3.46
CA VAL A 96 -21.39 20.15 -3.89
C VAL A 96 -21.85 21.49 -3.32
N ASP A 97 -21.44 21.81 -2.10
CA ASP A 97 -21.77 23.08 -1.42
C ASP A 97 -20.86 24.24 -1.90
N GLY A 98 -20.01 24.02 -2.90
CA GLY A 98 -19.09 25.02 -3.44
C GLY A 98 -17.86 25.30 -2.59
N ARG A 99 -17.57 24.42 -1.62
CA ARG A 99 -16.45 24.50 -0.67
C ARG A 99 -15.23 23.74 -1.19
N SER A 100 -14.04 24.05 -0.68
CA SER A 100 -12.82 23.30 -1.00
C SER A 100 -12.87 21.88 -0.39
N ALA A 101 -11.96 20.99 -0.81
CA ALA A 101 -11.93 19.65 -0.23
C ALA A 101 -11.53 19.68 1.25
N ALA A 102 -10.60 20.56 1.63
CA ALA A 102 -10.15 20.78 3.00
C ALA A 102 -11.30 21.14 3.96
N GLU A 103 -12.30 21.86 3.46
CA GLU A 103 -13.50 22.25 4.20
C GLU A 103 -14.43 21.07 4.53
N ALA A 104 -14.13 19.85 4.07
CA ALA A 104 -14.84 18.64 4.48
C ALA A 104 -14.77 18.39 6.00
N LEU A 105 -13.75 18.90 6.70
CA LEU A 105 -13.66 18.83 8.18
C LEU A 105 -14.72 19.68 8.90
N ASP A 106 -15.34 20.62 8.20
CA ASP A 106 -16.43 21.44 8.74
C ASP A 106 -17.81 20.85 8.44
N VAL A 107 -17.86 19.72 7.74
CA VAL A 107 -19.09 19.03 7.35
C VAL A 107 -19.27 17.81 8.23
N THR A 108 -20.43 17.69 8.88
CA THR A 108 -20.82 16.51 9.67
C THR A 108 -22.09 15.85 9.14
N GLU A 109 -22.75 16.46 8.16
CA GLU A 109 -23.98 15.94 7.58
C GLU A 109 -23.77 14.61 6.86
N GLY A 110 -24.55 13.60 7.22
CA GLY A 110 -24.50 12.26 6.62
C GLY A 110 -23.55 11.28 7.30
N LEU A 111 -22.84 11.72 8.35
CA LEU A 111 -22.12 10.84 9.26
C LEU A 111 -23.06 10.26 10.31
N ASP A 112 -22.69 9.11 10.88
CA ASP A 112 -23.30 8.69 12.12
C ASP A 112 -22.89 9.61 13.29
N PRO A 113 -23.62 9.63 14.42
CA PRO A 113 -23.31 10.53 15.53
C PRO A 113 -21.89 10.39 16.09
N ALA A 114 -21.34 9.17 16.13
CA ALA A 114 -20.01 8.93 16.68
C ALA A 114 -18.91 9.41 15.73
N GLU A 115 -19.09 9.19 14.41
CA GLU A 115 -18.24 9.75 13.36
C GLU A 115 -18.26 11.28 13.36
N ALA A 116 -19.45 11.88 13.51
CA ALA A 116 -19.60 13.33 13.59
C ALA A 116 -18.87 13.93 14.81
N ASP A 117 -19.03 13.31 15.99
CA ASP A 117 -18.33 13.72 17.21
C ASP A 117 -16.81 13.61 17.05
N ALA A 118 -16.32 12.55 16.39
CA ALA A 118 -14.89 12.37 16.11
C ALA A 118 -14.31 13.46 15.19
N VAL A 119 -15.05 13.83 14.13
CA VAL A 119 -14.64 14.92 13.22
C VAL A 119 -14.60 16.27 13.97
N VAL A 120 -15.61 16.56 14.79
CA VAL A 120 -15.67 17.79 15.57
C VAL A 120 -14.51 17.87 16.56
N ALA A 121 -14.26 16.79 17.32
CA ALA A 121 -13.17 16.74 18.29
C ALA A 121 -11.80 16.93 17.61
N ALA A 122 -11.55 16.23 16.50
CA ALA A 122 -10.30 16.37 15.75
C ALA A 122 -10.12 17.79 15.20
N ARG A 123 -11.18 18.41 14.65
CA ARG A 123 -11.15 19.80 14.17
C ARG A 123 -10.78 20.77 15.29
N GLU A 124 -11.38 20.63 16.48
CA GLU A 124 -11.10 21.49 17.63
C GLU A 124 -9.66 21.32 18.13
N THR A 125 -9.17 20.09 18.24
CA THR A 125 -7.79 19.79 18.63
C THR A 125 -6.78 20.33 17.61
N LEU A 126 -7.04 20.18 16.31
CA LEU A 126 -6.18 20.75 15.25
C LEU A 126 -6.18 22.28 15.29
N ALA A 127 -7.33 22.91 15.52
CA ALA A 127 -7.42 24.36 15.68
C ALA A 127 -6.62 24.83 16.90
N LYS A 128 -6.71 24.13 18.03
CA LYS A 128 -5.93 24.43 19.23
C LYS A 128 -4.42 24.24 19.01
N ALA A 129 -4.01 23.14 18.39
CA ALA A 129 -2.60 22.87 18.09
C ALA A 129 -1.99 23.89 17.11
N SER A 130 -2.80 24.42 16.18
CA SER A 130 -2.36 25.42 15.20
C SER A 130 -1.86 26.72 15.84
N LEU A 131 -2.33 27.05 17.04
CA LEU A 131 -1.87 28.22 17.80
C LEU A 131 -0.38 28.15 18.16
N PHE A 132 0.17 26.95 18.27
CA PHE A 132 1.57 26.72 18.62
C PHE A 132 2.44 26.38 17.41
N ALA A 133 1.86 26.15 16.23
CA ALA A 133 2.58 25.59 15.09
C ALA A 133 3.80 26.43 14.63
N GLY A 134 3.71 27.76 14.75
CA GLY A 134 4.81 28.67 14.43
C GLY A 134 5.72 29.02 15.63
N MET A 135 5.39 28.54 16.84
CA MET A 135 6.11 28.90 18.06
C MET A 135 6.88 27.71 18.63
N SER A 136 6.22 26.56 18.76
CA SER A 136 6.81 25.35 19.33
C SER A 136 6.20 24.06 18.82
N VAL A 137 7.04 23.21 18.23
CA VAL A 137 6.64 21.85 17.81
C VAL A 137 6.28 20.99 19.02
N GLN A 138 6.98 21.17 20.15
CA GLN A 138 6.71 20.43 21.39
C GLN A 138 5.32 20.78 21.96
N ASP A 139 4.95 22.06 21.99
CA ASP A 139 3.61 22.46 22.46
C ASP A 139 2.51 22.02 21.50
N ALA A 140 2.72 22.13 20.18
CA ALA A 140 1.78 21.62 19.19
C ALA A 140 1.58 20.10 19.35
N PHE A 141 2.67 19.34 19.45
CA PHE A 141 2.62 17.90 19.67
C PHE A 141 1.97 17.53 21.01
N ARG A 142 2.23 18.30 22.07
CA ARG A 142 1.59 18.09 23.39
C ARG A 142 0.07 18.16 23.31
N VAL A 143 -0.48 19.16 22.61
CA VAL A 143 -1.94 19.27 22.40
C VAL A 143 -2.46 18.06 21.63
N LEU A 144 -1.78 17.67 20.55
CA LEU A 144 -2.18 16.50 19.75
C LEU A 144 -2.13 15.21 20.58
N TRP A 145 -1.08 15.01 21.38
CA TRP A 145 -0.91 13.83 22.22
C TRP A 145 -1.99 13.75 23.31
N GLU A 146 -2.29 14.86 23.99
CA GLU A 146 -3.24 14.88 25.11
C GLU A 146 -4.70 14.74 24.67
N GLU A 147 -5.06 15.28 23.50
CA GLU A 147 -6.47 15.40 23.09
C GLU A 147 -6.91 14.40 22.01
N LEU A 148 -6.00 13.91 21.15
CA LEU A 148 -6.39 12.98 20.11
C LEU A 148 -6.79 11.60 20.68
N PRO A 149 -7.91 11.02 20.21
CA PRO A 149 -8.36 9.70 20.65
C PRO A 149 -7.36 8.57 20.35
N CYS A 150 -6.53 8.70 19.31
CA CYS A 150 -5.51 7.71 18.97
C CYS A 150 -4.48 7.52 20.09
N SER A 151 -4.06 8.59 20.77
CA SER A 151 -3.10 8.50 21.89
C SER A 151 -3.64 7.63 23.02
N ARG A 152 -4.92 7.84 23.39
CA ARG A 152 -5.58 7.04 24.43
C ARG A 152 -5.68 5.57 24.03
N ARG A 153 -6.08 5.30 22.78
CA ARG A 153 -6.16 3.93 22.23
C ARG A 153 -4.80 3.22 22.26
N LEU A 154 -3.73 3.92 21.88
CA LEU A 154 -2.36 3.38 21.92
C LEU A 154 -1.93 3.01 23.34
N VAL A 155 -2.18 3.88 24.32
CA VAL A 155 -1.84 3.60 25.73
C VAL A 155 -2.67 2.43 26.30
N GLU A 156 -3.97 2.39 25.99
CA GLU A 156 -4.86 1.30 26.42
C GLU A 156 -4.48 -0.05 25.78
N ALA A 157 -4.08 -0.04 24.50
CA ALA A 157 -3.62 -1.23 23.80
C ALA A 157 -2.31 -1.75 24.40
N ALA A 158 -1.32 -0.87 24.61
CA ALA A 158 -0.04 -1.23 25.21
C ALA A 158 -0.14 -1.73 26.67
N GLY A 159 -1.23 -1.40 27.38
CA GLY A 159 -1.54 -1.92 28.71
C GLY A 159 -2.09 -3.34 28.72
N ARG A 160 -2.58 -3.84 27.58
CA ARG A 160 -2.88 -5.26 27.35
C ARG A 160 -1.57 -5.93 26.93
N GLU A 161 -1.30 -7.17 27.34
CA GLU A 161 0.01 -7.85 27.19
C GLU A 161 0.40 -8.19 25.71
N GLY A 162 0.13 -7.31 24.74
CA GLY A 162 0.50 -7.43 23.33
C GLY A 162 1.86 -6.81 23.05
N ALA A 163 2.82 -7.63 22.56
CA ALA A 163 4.16 -7.16 22.21
C ALA A 163 4.17 -6.13 21.06
N GLU A 164 3.22 -6.20 20.13
CA GLU A 164 3.08 -5.23 19.03
C GLU A 164 2.54 -3.89 19.52
N ASP A 165 1.49 -3.91 20.36
CA ASP A 165 0.89 -2.69 20.91
C ASP A 165 1.90 -1.88 21.75
N ARG A 166 2.76 -2.59 22.51
CA ARG A 166 3.84 -1.95 23.27
C ARG A 166 4.87 -1.29 22.37
N ARG A 167 5.24 -1.96 21.27
CA ARG A 167 6.20 -1.45 20.28
C ARG A 167 5.70 -0.16 19.62
N ASP A 168 4.41 -0.09 19.31
CA ASP A 168 3.81 1.10 18.71
C ASP A 168 3.89 2.30 19.66
N LEU A 169 3.60 2.10 20.95
CA LEU A 169 3.77 3.13 21.96
C LEU A 169 5.23 3.57 22.12
N ASP A 170 6.18 2.64 22.19
CA ASP A 170 7.61 2.96 22.34
C ASP A 170 8.14 3.72 21.10
N THR A 171 7.61 3.42 19.90
CA THR A 171 7.92 4.18 18.67
C THR A 171 7.44 5.64 18.78
N VAL A 172 6.25 5.87 19.34
CA VAL A 172 5.75 7.23 19.59
C VAL A 172 6.55 7.95 20.69
N VAL A 173 7.02 7.24 21.72
CA VAL A 173 7.95 7.82 22.71
C VAL A 173 9.26 8.25 22.04
N THR A 174 9.79 7.45 21.12
CA THR A 174 10.99 7.80 20.35
C THR A 174 10.75 9.04 19.48
N PHE A 175 9.57 9.14 18.85
CA PHE A 175 9.14 10.35 18.13
C PHE A 175 9.03 11.57 19.06
N ALA A 176 8.47 11.40 20.26
CA ALA A 176 8.35 12.48 21.24
C ALA A 176 9.72 12.99 21.73
N ASN A 177 10.71 12.09 21.87
CA ASN A 177 12.09 12.49 22.18
C ASN A 177 12.71 13.30 21.03
N ALA A 178 12.51 12.89 19.78
CA ALA A 178 12.96 13.67 18.61
C ALA A 178 12.29 15.07 18.57
N VAL A 179 11.00 15.16 18.89
CA VAL A 179 10.30 16.45 19.03
C VAL A 179 10.92 17.30 20.15
N ALA A 180 11.27 16.70 21.29
CA ALA A 180 11.90 17.41 22.40
C ALA A 180 13.31 17.91 22.04
N GLU A 181 14.14 17.08 21.40
CA GLU A 181 15.49 17.44 20.93
C GLU A 181 15.44 18.60 19.92
N ALA A 182 14.46 18.60 19.01
CA ALA A 182 14.27 19.69 18.06
C ALA A 182 13.95 21.03 18.74
N SER A 183 13.26 21.02 19.88
CA SER A 183 12.98 22.21 20.67
C SER A 183 14.20 22.71 21.47
N GLU A 184 15.17 21.85 21.80
CA GLU A 184 16.41 22.25 22.49
C GLU A 184 17.39 23.00 21.57
N GLY A 185 17.40 22.69 20.26
CA GLY A 185 18.29 23.28 19.25
C GLY A 185 17.92 24.71 18.80
N GLY A 186 16.83 25.26 19.32
CA GLY A 186 16.22 26.53 18.88
C GLY A 186 14.92 26.26 18.12
N ASP A 187 13.81 26.83 18.62
CA ASP A 187 12.48 26.49 18.13
C ASP A 187 12.25 27.01 16.71
N THR A 188 12.30 26.10 15.73
CA THR A 188 11.99 26.36 14.32
C THR A 188 10.51 26.13 14.01
N GLY A 189 9.69 25.86 15.03
CA GLY A 189 8.29 25.51 14.89
C GLY A 189 8.08 24.17 14.17
N VAL A 190 6.83 23.89 13.83
CA VAL A 190 6.43 22.62 13.20
C VAL A 190 7.04 22.45 11.81
N ALA A 191 7.17 23.54 11.04
CA ALA A 191 7.71 23.48 9.69
C ALA A 191 9.19 23.03 9.66
N GLY A 192 10.03 23.61 10.53
CA GLY A 192 11.45 23.23 10.61
C GLY A 192 11.65 21.80 11.12
N PHE A 193 10.83 21.36 12.08
CA PHE A 193 10.86 19.97 12.53
C PHE A 193 10.50 18.97 11.40
N LEU A 194 9.46 19.26 10.61
CA LEU A 194 9.08 18.40 9.49
C LEU A 194 10.16 18.35 8.41
N GLU A 195 10.86 19.45 8.14
CA GLU A 195 12.00 19.49 7.22
C GLU A 195 13.16 18.60 7.71
N ALA A 196 13.53 18.70 9.00
CA ALA A 196 14.55 17.85 9.61
C ALA A 196 14.16 16.36 9.63
N LEU A 197 12.88 16.08 9.85
CA LEU A 197 12.32 14.72 9.82
C LEU A 197 12.38 14.11 8.41
N ASP A 198 11.98 14.88 7.39
CA ASP A 198 12.01 14.46 5.98
C ASP A 198 13.46 14.33 5.45
N ALA A 199 14.40 15.12 5.98
CA ALA A 199 15.84 15.00 5.72
C ALA A 199 16.48 13.76 6.37
N GLY A 200 15.76 13.08 7.29
CA GLY A 200 16.24 11.88 7.97
C GLY A 200 17.32 12.14 9.03
N GLU A 201 17.40 13.37 9.56
CA GLU A 201 18.42 13.76 10.56
C GLU A 201 18.32 12.93 11.85
N HIS A 202 17.11 12.48 12.18
CA HIS A 202 16.82 11.68 13.37
C HIS A 202 17.03 10.16 13.15
N GLY A 203 17.58 9.77 11.99
CA GLY A 203 17.87 8.37 11.65
C GLY A 203 16.62 7.48 11.53
N PRO A 204 16.80 6.16 11.32
CA PRO A 204 15.70 5.22 11.48
C PRO A 204 15.24 5.25 12.94
N GLY A 205 13.93 5.45 13.15
CA GLY A 205 13.35 5.40 14.49
C GLY A 205 13.49 4.00 15.06
N TRP A 206 14.06 3.92 16.27
CA TRP A 206 14.19 2.74 17.12
C TRP A 206 14.89 1.50 16.49
N THR A 207 16.02 1.10 17.05
CA THR A 207 16.61 -0.22 16.80
C THR A 207 15.95 -1.23 17.72
N ALA A 208 15.42 -2.32 17.15
CA ALA A 208 14.54 -3.24 17.88
C ALA A 208 15.18 -4.10 18.98
N TRP A 209 16.39 -3.73 19.42
CA TRP A 209 17.17 -4.49 20.38
C TRP A 209 16.76 -4.23 21.82
N ASP A 210 16.29 -3.03 22.14
CA ASP A 210 16.17 -2.61 23.55
C ASP A 210 14.98 -3.26 24.29
N HIS A 211 13.99 -3.83 23.58
CA HIS A 211 12.82 -4.48 24.19
C HIS A 211 12.38 -5.76 23.46
N ALA A 212 13.30 -6.55 22.90
CA ALA A 212 12.92 -7.88 22.40
C ALA A 212 12.26 -8.69 23.53
N GLY A 213 10.95 -8.94 23.42
CA GLY A 213 10.25 -9.93 24.23
C GLY A 213 10.91 -11.31 24.07
N PRO A 214 10.65 -12.25 25.00
CA PRO A 214 11.67 -13.21 25.47
C PRO A 214 12.11 -14.30 24.48
N ASP A 215 11.52 -14.42 23.28
CA ASP A 215 11.88 -15.48 22.33
C ASP A 215 11.38 -15.21 20.88
N ALA A 216 12.21 -14.62 20.01
CA ALA A 216 11.83 -14.32 18.61
C ALA A 216 13.02 -14.41 17.62
N VAL A 217 12.73 -14.82 16.39
CA VAL A 217 13.73 -14.97 15.31
C VAL A 217 14.22 -13.60 14.83
N ALA A 218 15.54 -13.39 14.86
CA ALA A 218 16.15 -12.14 14.38
C ALA A 218 16.31 -12.14 12.85
N VAL A 219 15.66 -11.19 12.16
CA VAL A 219 15.86 -10.99 10.70
C VAL A 219 16.79 -9.80 10.47
N LEU A 220 17.98 -10.09 9.95
CA LEU A 220 19.10 -9.15 9.88
C LEU A 220 19.66 -9.06 8.45
N THR A 221 20.29 -7.95 8.10
CA THR A 221 21.21 -7.95 6.96
C THR A 221 22.53 -8.58 7.35
N ALA A 222 23.29 -9.00 6.34
CA ALA A 222 24.65 -9.51 6.53
C ALA A 222 25.52 -8.59 7.40
N HIS A 223 25.37 -7.26 7.30
CA HIS A 223 26.17 -6.33 8.09
C HIS A 223 25.67 -6.17 9.53
N GLY A 224 24.36 -6.19 9.79
CA GLY A 224 23.87 -6.09 11.17
C GLY A 224 24.00 -7.38 11.97
N THR A 225 24.56 -8.45 11.39
CA THR A 225 25.02 -9.61 12.17
C THR A 225 26.30 -9.35 12.96
N VAL A 226 27.00 -8.24 12.70
CA VAL A 226 28.27 -7.92 13.36
C VAL A 226 28.06 -7.69 14.85
N GLY A 227 28.82 -8.42 15.67
CA GLY A 227 28.77 -8.30 17.14
C GLY A 227 27.70 -9.17 17.81
N LEU A 228 26.96 -9.95 17.03
CA LEU A 228 25.93 -10.86 17.52
C LEU A 228 26.36 -12.32 17.40
N GLU A 229 25.66 -13.23 18.06
CA GLU A 229 25.87 -14.67 17.95
C GLU A 229 24.53 -15.40 18.11
N PHE A 230 24.36 -16.50 17.37
CA PHE A 230 23.14 -17.30 17.34
C PHE A 230 23.51 -18.79 17.36
N ASP A 231 22.59 -19.66 17.80
CA ASP A 231 22.77 -21.11 17.66
C ASP A 231 22.84 -21.49 16.18
N THR A 232 21.80 -21.09 15.44
CA THR A 232 21.63 -21.41 14.02
C THR A 232 21.39 -20.16 13.18
N VAL A 233 22.15 -20.02 12.09
CA VAL A 233 22.04 -18.91 11.14
C VAL A 233 21.53 -19.42 9.80
N ILE A 234 20.42 -18.85 9.34
CA ILE A 234 19.80 -19.15 8.06
C ILE A 234 20.13 -18.03 7.08
N VAL A 235 20.92 -18.31 6.05
CA VAL A 235 21.25 -17.33 5.01
C VAL A 235 20.25 -17.46 3.87
N ALA A 236 19.32 -16.50 3.79
CA ALA A 236 18.28 -16.47 2.77
C ALA A 236 18.80 -15.78 1.49
N GLY A 237 18.58 -16.43 0.34
CA GLY A 237 18.99 -15.91 -0.97
C GLY A 237 20.47 -16.12 -1.27
N ALA A 238 21.01 -17.28 -0.90
CA ALA A 238 22.38 -17.73 -1.17
C ALA A 238 22.59 -18.07 -2.67
N ALA A 239 22.40 -17.06 -3.52
CA ALA A 239 22.50 -17.12 -4.98
C ALA A 239 23.58 -16.16 -5.51
N GLU A 240 24.18 -16.48 -6.65
CA GLU A 240 25.03 -15.57 -7.41
C GLU A 240 24.28 -14.28 -7.77
N GLY A 241 24.98 -13.15 -7.71
CA GLY A 241 24.38 -11.83 -7.93
C GLY A 241 23.65 -11.26 -6.70
N ASN A 242 23.25 -12.09 -5.75
CA ASN A 242 22.75 -11.65 -4.44
C ASN A 242 23.83 -11.78 -3.36
N PHE A 243 24.36 -12.98 -3.13
CA PHE A 243 25.44 -13.21 -2.16
C PHE A 243 26.44 -14.22 -2.75
N PRO A 244 27.44 -13.76 -3.53
CA PRO A 244 28.00 -12.41 -3.56
C PRO A 244 27.20 -11.38 -4.39
N SER A 245 27.16 -10.13 -3.90
CA SER A 245 26.65 -8.97 -4.63
C SER A 245 27.79 -8.18 -5.29
N LEU A 246 28.06 -8.46 -6.58
CA LEU A 246 29.12 -7.80 -7.34
C LEU A 246 28.66 -6.53 -8.09
N GLY A 247 27.34 -6.32 -8.21
CA GLY A 247 26.77 -5.13 -8.84
C GLY A 247 26.59 -4.00 -7.83
N ARG A 248 27.42 -2.95 -7.93
CA ARG A 248 27.14 -1.65 -7.28
C ARG A 248 27.12 -0.58 -8.37
N PRO A 249 26.16 0.37 -8.37
CA PRO A 249 26.29 1.59 -9.15
C PRO A 249 27.58 2.28 -8.70
N GLU A 250 28.47 2.57 -9.64
CA GLU A 250 29.65 3.39 -9.33
C GLU A 250 29.14 4.77 -8.86
N PRO A 251 29.57 5.24 -7.68
CA PRO A 251 29.18 6.56 -7.22
C PRO A 251 29.64 7.59 -8.26
N MET A 252 28.85 8.66 -8.47
CA MET A 252 29.19 9.74 -9.40
C MET A 252 30.58 10.35 -9.10
N PHE A 253 31.02 10.23 -7.85
CA PHE A 253 32.36 10.61 -7.41
C PHE A 253 32.91 9.55 -6.45
N ASP A 254 34.01 8.90 -6.81
CA ASP A 254 34.74 7.98 -5.94
C ASP A 254 36.03 8.64 -5.47
N LEU A 255 36.16 8.95 -4.19
CA LEU A 255 37.37 9.57 -3.64
C LEU A 255 38.62 8.70 -3.87
N ALA A 256 38.48 7.38 -3.94
CA ALA A 256 39.58 6.46 -4.24
C ALA A 256 40.10 6.62 -5.68
N SER A 257 39.28 7.15 -6.60
CA SER A 257 39.69 7.39 -7.98
C SER A 257 40.66 8.58 -8.13
N LEU A 258 40.78 9.44 -7.12
CA LEU A 258 41.73 10.56 -7.09
C LEU A 258 43.19 10.11 -6.97
N GLU A 259 43.44 8.95 -6.38
CA GLU A 259 44.79 8.38 -6.26
C GLU A 259 45.14 7.48 -7.45
N ARG A 260 44.20 6.62 -7.86
CA ARG A 260 44.35 5.74 -9.03
C ARG A 260 42.99 5.19 -9.44
N THR A 261 42.68 5.19 -10.74
CA THR A 261 41.52 4.48 -11.27
C THR A 261 41.82 2.97 -11.37
N PRO A 262 41.15 2.10 -10.58
CA PRO A 262 41.30 0.65 -10.73
C PRO A 262 40.67 0.16 -12.03
N SER A 263 41.21 -0.92 -12.61
CA SER A 263 40.54 -1.58 -13.73
C SER A 263 39.26 -2.28 -13.27
N ARG A 264 38.27 -2.43 -14.16
CA ARG A 264 37.02 -3.15 -13.85
C ARG A 264 37.28 -4.54 -13.23
N SER A 265 38.27 -5.26 -13.73
CA SER A 265 38.66 -6.58 -13.22
C SER A 265 39.22 -6.52 -11.79
N GLU A 266 39.99 -5.48 -11.45
CA GLU A 266 40.50 -5.27 -10.09
C GLU A 266 39.36 -4.95 -9.13
N SER A 267 38.44 -4.05 -9.50
CA SER A 267 37.29 -3.69 -8.69
C SER A 267 36.37 -4.88 -8.42
N VAL A 268 36.12 -5.72 -9.44
CA VAL A 268 35.31 -6.94 -9.28
C VAL A 268 36.01 -7.95 -8.36
N ARG A 269 37.33 -8.13 -8.45
CA ARG A 269 38.07 -9.03 -7.55
C ARG A 269 38.06 -8.53 -6.11
N ALA A 270 38.38 -7.26 -5.89
CA ALA A 270 38.34 -6.64 -4.56
C ALA A 270 36.93 -6.77 -3.95
N ARG A 271 35.89 -6.51 -4.76
CA ARG A 271 34.50 -6.67 -4.31
C ARG A 271 34.16 -8.11 -3.96
N LEU A 272 34.61 -9.07 -4.75
CA LEU A 272 34.41 -10.48 -4.47
C LEU A 272 35.09 -10.89 -3.16
N GLU A 273 36.28 -10.37 -2.88
CA GLU A 273 36.98 -10.59 -1.61
C GLU A 273 36.23 -9.97 -0.43
N ASP A 274 35.69 -8.76 -0.57
CA ASP A 274 34.87 -8.11 0.47
C ASP A 274 33.58 -8.91 0.74
N GLU A 275 32.88 -9.34 -0.31
CA GLU A 275 31.68 -10.17 -0.18
C GLU A 275 32.00 -11.53 0.46
N ARG A 276 33.17 -12.11 0.15
CA ARG A 276 33.65 -13.35 0.79
C ARG A 276 33.91 -13.15 2.27
N ARG A 277 34.57 -12.05 2.66
CA ARG A 277 34.79 -11.70 4.08
C ARG A 277 33.46 -11.53 4.81
N LEU A 278 32.52 -10.82 4.20
CA LEU A 278 31.18 -10.64 4.76
C LEU A 278 30.45 -11.98 4.92
N PHE A 279 30.52 -12.87 3.93
CA PHE A 279 29.94 -14.21 4.03
C PHE A 279 30.53 -15.02 5.17
N HIS A 280 31.86 -15.01 5.33
CA HIS A 280 32.53 -15.66 6.47
C HIS A 280 32.12 -15.04 7.81
N VAL A 281 31.95 -13.72 7.88
CA VAL A 281 31.44 -13.04 9.08
C VAL A 281 30.06 -13.58 9.44
N VAL A 282 29.14 -13.69 8.49
CA VAL A 282 27.77 -14.20 8.70
C VAL A 282 27.79 -15.66 9.16
N VAL A 283 28.51 -16.53 8.43
CA VAL A 283 28.63 -17.96 8.76
C VAL A 283 29.24 -18.15 10.15
N GLY A 284 30.22 -17.32 10.52
CA GLY A 284 30.87 -17.34 11.82
C GLY A 284 29.99 -16.88 12.99
N ARG A 285 28.76 -16.39 12.74
CA ARG A 285 27.79 -16.05 13.80
C ARG A 285 27.02 -17.25 14.31
N ALA A 286 27.02 -18.36 13.57
CA ALA A 286 26.40 -19.60 14.01
C ALA A 286 27.33 -20.35 14.96
N ARG A 287 26.81 -20.71 16.14
CA ARG A 287 27.52 -21.56 17.11
C ARG A 287 27.44 -23.04 16.75
N ARG A 288 26.36 -23.49 16.11
CA ARG A 288 26.14 -24.91 15.78
C ARG A 288 25.85 -25.16 14.31
N GLY A 289 24.97 -24.38 13.69
CA GLY A 289 24.44 -24.71 12.37
C GLY A 289 24.30 -23.51 11.43
N VAL A 290 24.61 -23.73 10.15
CA VAL A 290 24.30 -22.77 9.08
C VAL A 290 23.43 -23.42 8.03
N VAL A 291 22.31 -22.78 7.69
CA VAL A 291 21.41 -23.22 6.63
C VAL A 291 21.50 -22.22 5.49
N LEU A 292 21.90 -22.68 4.31
CA LEU A 292 21.93 -21.86 3.10
C LEU A 292 20.68 -22.15 2.27
N VAL A 293 19.90 -21.10 1.97
CA VAL A 293 18.66 -21.22 1.18
C VAL A 293 18.84 -20.49 -0.15
N CYS A 294 18.64 -21.22 -1.24
CA CYS A 294 18.62 -20.70 -2.59
C CYS A 294 17.38 -21.23 -3.30
N SER A 295 16.62 -20.35 -3.95
CA SER A 295 15.54 -20.76 -4.85
C SER A 295 16.10 -21.40 -6.10
N ASP A 296 15.48 -22.46 -6.60
CA ASP A 296 15.76 -22.98 -7.94
C ASP A 296 15.16 -22.05 -9.01
N THR A 297 15.68 -22.12 -10.23
CA THR A 297 15.21 -21.34 -11.38
C THR A 297 13.76 -21.67 -11.72
N HIS A 298 12.91 -20.65 -11.86
CA HIS A 298 11.57 -20.83 -12.41
C HIS A 298 11.66 -21.17 -13.91
N ALA A 299 10.80 -22.07 -14.40
CA ALA A 299 10.86 -22.55 -15.78
C ALA A 299 10.70 -21.42 -16.83
N ASP A 300 9.98 -20.35 -16.47
CA ASP A 300 9.72 -19.18 -17.33
C ASP A 300 10.66 -17.99 -17.05
N ALA A 301 11.70 -18.15 -16.23
CA ALA A 301 12.65 -17.08 -15.95
C ALA A 301 13.79 -17.06 -16.98
N ASP A 302 13.92 -15.97 -17.74
CA ASP A 302 15.02 -15.73 -18.69
C ASP A 302 16.40 -15.64 -18.01
N GLU A 303 16.45 -15.36 -16.70
CA GLU A 303 17.68 -15.24 -15.91
C GLU A 303 17.98 -16.50 -15.09
N LEU A 304 19.09 -17.17 -15.41
CA LEU A 304 19.63 -18.27 -14.61
C LEU A 304 20.12 -17.75 -13.26
N THR A 305 19.31 -17.91 -12.21
CA THR A 305 19.75 -17.71 -10.83
C THR A 305 20.68 -18.87 -10.44
N GLN A 306 21.99 -18.67 -10.57
CA GLN A 306 22.98 -19.66 -10.14
C GLN A 306 23.10 -19.66 -8.60
N ARG A 307 23.38 -20.82 -8.02
CA ARG A 307 23.63 -20.98 -6.58
C ARG A 307 24.96 -20.32 -6.20
N THR A 308 25.06 -19.78 -4.99
CA THR A 308 26.29 -19.10 -4.55
C THR A 308 27.52 -20.00 -4.63
N ARG A 309 28.63 -19.48 -5.18
CA ARG A 309 29.93 -20.16 -5.15
C ARG A 309 30.44 -20.43 -3.73
N PHE A 310 30.04 -19.61 -2.76
CA PHE A 310 30.53 -19.74 -1.38
C PHE A 310 30.06 -21.04 -0.71
N ALA A 311 28.96 -21.65 -1.17
CA ALA A 311 28.54 -22.96 -0.70
C ALA A 311 29.57 -24.04 -1.04
N GLY A 312 30.15 -24.00 -2.25
CA GLY A 312 31.18 -24.96 -2.67
C GLY A 312 32.47 -24.82 -1.87
N GLU A 313 32.81 -23.60 -1.46
CA GLU A 313 33.99 -23.32 -0.63
C GLU A 313 33.85 -23.86 0.79
N LEU A 314 32.62 -23.90 1.32
CA LEU A 314 32.29 -24.55 2.58
C LEU A 314 32.14 -26.08 2.46
N GLY A 315 32.19 -26.64 1.25
CA GLY A 315 31.89 -28.06 1.00
C GLY A 315 30.41 -28.42 1.23
N ALA A 316 29.51 -27.44 1.19
CA ALA A 316 28.08 -27.65 1.40
C ALA A 316 27.43 -28.35 0.19
N ILE A 317 26.51 -29.28 0.47
CA ILE A 317 25.77 -30.02 -0.55
C ILE A 317 24.34 -29.50 -0.60
N TRP A 318 23.91 -29.07 -1.77
CA TRP A 318 22.53 -28.65 -2.01
C TRP A 318 21.59 -29.84 -2.05
N ARG A 319 20.50 -29.74 -1.30
CA ARG A 319 19.38 -30.69 -1.33
C ARG A 319 18.14 -29.96 -1.83
N PRO A 320 17.26 -30.61 -2.60
CA PRO A 320 15.95 -30.04 -2.90
C PRO A 320 15.25 -29.63 -1.61
N ALA A 321 14.59 -28.48 -1.62
CA ALA A 321 13.71 -28.11 -0.52
C ALA A 321 12.64 -29.21 -0.38
N PRO A 322 12.24 -29.56 0.85
CA PRO A 322 11.11 -30.48 1.05
C PRO A 322 9.87 -29.91 0.34
N GLY A 323 9.20 -30.77 -0.43
CA GLY A 323 8.02 -30.38 -1.20
C GLY A 323 6.81 -30.20 -0.30
N SER A 324 5.99 -29.19 -0.59
CA SER A 324 4.66 -29.05 0.00
C SER A 324 3.64 -29.89 -0.80
N PRO A 325 2.62 -30.48 -0.15
CA PRO A 325 2.36 -30.48 1.29
C PRO A 325 3.35 -31.36 2.06
N PHE A 326 3.74 -30.94 3.26
CA PHE A 326 4.54 -31.78 4.15
C PHE A 326 3.69 -32.96 4.66
N ASP A 327 4.31 -34.14 4.82
CA ASP A 327 3.63 -35.30 5.40
C ASP A 327 3.10 -34.99 6.82
N GLU A 328 3.83 -34.17 7.57
CA GLU A 328 3.41 -33.58 8.83
C GLU A 328 3.25 -32.06 8.68
N PRO A 329 2.06 -31.49 8.96
CA PRO A 329 1.83 -30.07 8.77
C PRO A 329 2.66 -29.25 9.77
N VAL A 330 3.38 -28.24 9.28
CA VAL A 330 4.25 -27.39 10.12
C VAL A 330 3.56 -26.11 10.59
N SER A 331 2.31 -25.87 10.16
CA SER A 331 1.49 -24.74 10.58
C SER A 331 0.03 -25.13 10.75
N THR A 332 -0.73 -24.34 11.52
CA THR A 332 -2.18 -24.54 11.72
C THR A 332 -2.96 -24.40 10.40
N ARG A 333 -2.54 -23.50 9.51
CA ARG A 333 -3.12 -23.33 8.18
C ARG A 333 -2.90 -24.55 7.30
N GLU A 334 -1.68 -25.07 7.27
CA GLU A 334 -1.38 -26.29 6.52
C GLU A 334 -2.11 -27.50 7.08
N ALA A 335 -2.13 -27.68 8.40
CA ALA A 335 -2.90 -28.72 9.07
C ALA A 335 -4.38 -28.64 8.68
N THR A 336 -4.96 -27.43 8.74
CA THR A 336 -6.35 -27.19 8.33
C THR A 336 -6.58 -27.57 6.87
N ALA A 337 -5.69 -27.19 5.95
CA ALA A 337 -5.83 -27.51 4.53
C ALA A 337 -5.68 -29.01 4.24
N LEU A 338 -4.67 -29.65 4.83
CA LEU A 338 -4.39 -31.08 4.70
C LEU A 338 -5.55 -31.91 5.26
N TRP A 339 -6.01 -31.60 6.47
CA TRP A 339 -7.09 -32.34 7.12
C TRP A 339 -8.44 -32.09 6.46
N ARG A 340 -8.72 -30.89 5.91
CA ARG A 340 -9.92 -30.68 5.08
C ARG A 340 -9.90 -31.54 3.82
N ARG A 341 -8.75 -31.63 3.14
CA ARG A 341 -8.58 -32.50 1.96
C ARG A 341 -8.75 -33.97 2.32
N GLN A 342 -8.15 -34.41 3.42
CA GLN A 342 -8.26 -35.78 3.92
C GLN A 342 -9.70 -36.13 4.32
N LEU A 343 -10.42 -35.23 4.98
CA LEU A 343 -11.81 -35.44 5.36
C LEU A 343 -12.74 -35.56 4.12
N ALA A 344 -12.47 -34.75 3.10
CA ALA A 344 -13.22 -34.72 1.85
C ALA A 344 -12.86 -35.86 0.88
N ASP A 345 -11.73 -36.53 1.07
CA ASP A 345 -11.28 -37.64 0.21
C ASP A 345 -12.07 -38.92 0.52
N PRO A 346 -12.94 -39.40 -0.40
CA PRO A 346 -13.71 -40.62 -0.19
C PRO A 346 -12.87 -41.89 -0.28
N SER A 347 -11.63 -41.82 -0.77
CA SER A 347 -10.70 -42.95 -0.86
C SER A 347 -9.84 -43.15 0.39
N ALA A 348 -9.83 -42.16 1.30
CA ALA A 348 -9.13 -42.26 2.57
C ALA A 348 -9.85 -43.22 3.54
N GLU A 349 -9.06 -43.94 4.34
CA GLU A 349 -9.60 -44.85 5.37
C GLU A 349 -10.48 -44.09 6.38
N ASP A 350 -11.56 -44.71 6.85
CA ASP A 350 -12.56 -44.04 7.72
C ASP A 350 -11.94 -43.44 9.00
N TRP A 351 -10.99 -44.14 9.62
CA TRP A 351 -10.31 -43.63 10.82
C TRP A 351 -9.46 -42.39 10.54
N ARG A 352 -8.88 -42.27 9.34
CA ARG A 352 -8.12 -41.09 8.91
C ARG A 352 -9.03 -39.88 8.73
N ARG A 353 -10.24 -40.11 8.20
CA ARG A 353 -11.25 -39.07 8.02
C ARG A 353 -11.79 -38.60 9.38
N LEU A 354 -12.03 -39.53 10.31
CA LEU A 354 -12.41 -39.21 11.69
C LEU A 354 -11.31 -38.44 12.44
N ALA A 355 -10.04 -38.86 12.32
CA ALA A 355 -8.91 -38.16 12.92
C ALA A 355 -8.74 -36.74 12.34
N ALA A 356 -8.94 -36.58 11.03
CA ALA A 356 -8.92 -35.26 10.39
C ALA A 356 -10.05 -34.35 10.91
N LEU A 357 -11.25 -34.89 11.12
CA LEU A 357 -12.36 -34.16 11.72
C LEU A 357 -12.06 -33.71 13.16
N ASP A 358 -11.50 -34.60 13.98
CA ASP A 358 -11.10 -34.30 15.36
C ASP A 358 -10.01 -33.22 15.41
N GLY A 359 -8.97 -33.33 14.56
CA GLY A 359 -7.93 -32.32 14.43
C GLY A 359 -8.46 -30.96 13.98
N LEU A 360 -9.39 -30.94 13.02
CA LEU A 360 -10.06 -29.70 12.58
C LEU A 360 -10.87 -29.06 13.72
N HIS A 361 -11.57 -29.87 14.50
CA HIS A 361 -12.31 -29.40 15.67
C HIS A 361 -11.38 -28.81 16.74
N ALA A 362 -10.26 -29.48 17.02
CA ALA A 362 -9.24 -28.99 17.96
C ALA A 362 -8.61 -27.65 17.54
N LEU A 363 -8.49 -27.39 16.23
CA LEU A 363 -8.05 -26.10 15.68
C LEU A 363 -9.15 -25.03 15.65
N GLY A 364 -10.36 -25.32 16.16
CA GLY A 364 -11.50 -24.41 16.09
C GLY A 364 -12.05 -24.20 14.68
N SER A 365 -11.77 -25.11 13.75
CA SER A 365 -12.28 -25.04 12.38
C SER A 365 -13.76 -25.44 12.36
N ASP A 366 -14.64 -24.47 12.12
CA ASP A 366 -16.08 -24.71 11.97
C ASP A 366 -16.44 -24.97 10.50
N PRO A 367 -16.97 -26.18 10.16
CA PRO A 367 -17.45 -26.48 8.81
C PRO A 367 -18.47 -25.49 8.24
N SER A 368 -19.30 -24.88 9.09
CA SER A 368 -20.34 -23.92 8.66
C SER A 368 -19.75 -22.63 8.06
N THR A 369 -18.49 -22.33 8.42
CA THR A 369 -17.78 -21.14 7.95
C THR A 369 -17.07 -21.35 6.61
N TRP A 370 -17.05 -22.58 6.10
CA TRP A 370 -16.35 -22.89 4.85
C TRP A 370 -17.08 -22.26 3.68
N TRP A 371 -16.36 -21.46 2.89
CA TRP A 371 -16.94 -20.63 1.84
C TRP A 371 -17.78 -21.41 0.82
N PHE A 372 -17.44 -22.68 0.56
CA PHE A 372 -18.15 -23.54 -0.40
C PHE A 372 -19.42 -24.20 0.17
N GLN A 373 -19.69 -24.07 1.47
CA GLN A 373 -20.92 -24.56 2.11
C GLN A 373 -21.98 -23.47 2.26
N ARG A 374 -21.67 -22.22 1.88
CA ARG A 374 -22.64 -21.13 1.96
C ARG A 374 -23.61 -21.20 0.78
N ASP A 375 -24.90 -21.16 1.08
CA ASP A 375 -25.94 -21.02 0.07
C ASP A 375 -25.88 -19.66 -0.62
N TRP A 376 -26.50 -19.58 -1.80
CA TRP A 376 -26.66 -18.33 -2.52
C TRP A 376 -27.58 -17.38 -1.75
N THR A 377 -27.17 -16.11 -1.63
CA THR A 377 -28.05 -15.05 -1.14
C THR A 377 -28.96 -14.59 -2.28
N GLU A 378 -30.26 -14.76 -2.12
CA GLU A 378 -31.26 -14.31 -3.09
C GLU A 378 -32.16 -13.23 -2.47
N THR A 379 -32.47 -12.18 -3.22
CA THR A 379 -33.36 -11.09 -2.78
C THR A 379 -34.84 -11.47 -2.81
N GLY A 380 -35.19 -12.58 -3.46
CA GLY A 380 -36.57 -13.06 -3.63
C GLY A 380 -37.46 -12.17 -4.51
N ARG A 381 -36.89 -11.11 -5.11
CA ARG A 381 -37.57 -10.15 -5.97
C ARG A 381 -36.65 -9.69 -7.11
N PRO A 382 -37.19 -9.35 -8.29
CA PRO A 382 -36.40 -8.77 -9.37
C PRO A 382 -35.73 -7.47 -8.91
N LEU A 383 -34.59 -7.14 -9.53
CA LEU A 383 -33.84 -5.93 -9.20
C LEU A 383 -34.66 -4.66 -9.46
N HIS A 384 -35.45 -4.67 -10.54
CA HIS A 384 -36.37 -3.61 -10.91
C HIS A 384 -37.74 -4.20 -11.22
N GLU A 385 -38.81 -3.55 -10.75
CA GLU A 385 -40.19 -3.91 -11.11
C GLU A 385 -40.57 -3.43 -12.51
N GLN A 386 -39.93 -2.36 -12.97
CA GLN A 386 -40.06 -1.78 -14.30
C GLN A 386 -38.67 -1.52 -14.88
N LEU A 387 -38.44 -1.96 -16.11
CA LEU A 387 -37.13 -1.80 -16.77
C LEU A 387 -37.08 -0.43 -17.46
N ARG A 388 -36.11 0.39 -17.06
CA ARG A 388 -35.79 1.67 -17.70
C ARG A 388 -34.33 1.65 -18.17
N LEU A 389 -34.11 1.61 -19.48
CA LEU A 389 -32.79 1.36 -20.08
C LEU A 389 -32.39 2.47 -21.05
N SER A 390 -31.09 2.77 -21.10
CA SER A 390 -30.52 3.61 -22.15
C SER A 390 -30.08 2.77 -23.35
N TYR A 391 -30.07 3.38 -24.54
CA TYR A 391 -29.61 2.71 -25.75
C TYR A 391 -28.18 2.16 -25.63
N SER A 392 -27.28 2.91 -24.97
CA SER A 392 -25.92 2.46 -24.69
C SER A 392 -25.87 1.20 -23.80
N ARG A 393 -26.77 1.09 -22.82
CA ARG A 393 -26.89 -0.10 -21.96
C ARG A 393 -27.46 -1.30 -22.69
N LEU A 394 -28.39 -1.09 -23.63
CA LEU A 394 -28.94 -2.15 -24.49
C LEU A 394 -27.83 -2.86 -25.27
N SER A 395 -26.89 -2.11 -25.86
CA SER A 395 -25.76 -2.72 -26.58
C SER A 395 -24.87 -3.59 -25.69
N THR A 396 -24.73 -3.22 -24.42
CA THR A 396 -23.97 -4.00 -23.43
C THR A 396 -24.73 -5.25 -23.02
N LEU A 397 -26.04 -5.13 -22.81
CA LEU A 397 -26.95 -6.23 -22.49
C LEU A 397 -26.98 -7.28 -23.63
N GLU A 398 -27.12 -6.83 -24.87
CA GLU A 398 -27.11 -7.71 -26.06
C GLU A 398 -25.79 -8.47 -26.22
N ASN A 399 -24.67 -7.84 -25.85
CA ASN A 399 -23.35 -8.48 -25.94
C ASN A 399 -23.11 -9.45 -24.77
N CYS A 400 -23.42 -9.06 -23.53
CA CYS A 400 -23.24 -9.90 -22.35
C CYS A 400 -24.12 -9.45 -21.18
N GLU A 401 -25.13 -10.25 -20.85
CA GLU A 401 -26.08 -9.98 -19.75
C GLU A 401 -25.37 -9.84 -18.39
N LEU A 402 -24.39 -10.70 -18.11
CA LEU A 402 -23.62 -10.62 -16.87
C LEU A 402 -22.79 -9.33 -16.79
N GLN A 403 -22.25 -8.88 -17.92
CA GLN A 403 -21.50 -7.62 -17.98
C GLN A 403 -22.43 -6.43 -17.71
N HIS A 404 -23.65 -6.45 -18.23
CA HIS A 404 -24.64 -5.42 -17.95
C HIS A 404 -25.02 -5.39 -16.45
N VAL A 405 -25.33 -6.56 -15.87
CA VAL A 405 -25.67 -6.64 -14.43
C VAL A 405 -24.50 -6.18 -13.55
N LEU A 406 -23.29 -6.68 -13.79
CA LEU A 406 -22.13 -6.28 -12.97
C LEU A 406 -21.75 -4.82 -13.23
N GLY A 407 -21.72 -4.40 -14.49
CA GLY A 407 -21.20 -3.10 -14.92
C GLY A 407 -22.17 -1.95 -14.68
N ASP A 408 -23.34 -2.04 -15.29
CA ASP A 408 -24.31 -0.93 -15.38
C ASP A 408 -25.26 -0.89 -14.18
N GLU A 409 -25.67 -2.06 -13.68
CA GLU A 409 -26.64 -2.17 -12.58
C GLU A 409 -25.98 -2.16 -11.19
N LEU A 410 -24.92 -2.96 -10.99
CA LEU A 410 -24.21 -3.04 -9.72
C LEU A 410 -23.04 -2.05 -9.60
N GLY A 411 -22.70 -1.33 -10.68
CA GLY A 411 -21.62 -0.35 -10.68
C GLY A 411 -20.23 -0.95 -10.48
N LEU A 412 -20.07 -2.26 -10.69
CA LEU A 412 -18.79 -3.00 -10.65
C LEU A 412 -18.05 -2.93 -12.00
N GLY A 413 -18.51 -2.04 -12.89
CA GLY A 413 -17.88 -1.76 -14.16
C GLY A 413 -16.53 -1.06 -13.99
N ARG A 414 -15.80 -0.94 -15.11
CA ARG A 414 -14.56 -0.16 -15.11
C ARG A 414 -14.87 1.29 -14.80
N THR A 415 -14.17 1.86 -13.82
CA THR A 415 -14.23 3.29 -13.53
C THR A 415 -13.86 4.07 -14.79
N ALA A 416 -14.64 5.10 -15.11
CA ALA A 416 -14.40 5.94 -16.27
C ALA A 416 -13.01 6.58 -16.18
N GLY A 417 -12.09 6.18 -17.06
CA GLY A 417 -10.74 6.72 -17.10
C GLY A 417 -10.67 8.09 -17.80
N TYR A 418 -9.46 8.64 -17.86
CA TYR A 418 -9.18 9.92 -18.51
C TYR A 418 -9.65 9.97 -19.98
N GLN A 419 -9.71 8.84 -20.69
CA GLN A 419 -10.25 8.80 -22.06
C GLN A 419 -11.74 9.15 -22.11
N ALA A 420 -12.53 8.65 -21.14
CA ALA A 420 -13.95 8.97 -21.04
C ALA A 420 -14.16 10.43 -20.63
N TRP A 421 -13.28 10.96 -19.77
CA TRP A 421 -13.26 12.39 -19.43
C TRP A 421 -12.98 13.25 -20.67
N VAL A 422 -11.97 12.91 -21.47
CA VAL A 422 -11.67 13.62 -22.74
C VAL A 422 -12.87 13.55 -23.69
N GLY A 423 -13.50 12.38 -23.82
CA GLY A 423 -14.72 12.23 -24.62
C GLY A 423 -15.81 13.21 -24.18
N LYS A 424 -16.14 13.25 -22.89
CA LYS A 424 -17.14 14.18 -22.33
C LYS A 424 -16.78 15.65 -22.57
N LEU A 425 -15.50 16.01 -22.42
CA LEU A 425 -15.03 17.37 -22.71
C LEU A 425 -15.27 17.74 -24.18
N VAL A 426 -14.91 16.87 -25.11
CA VAL A 426 -15.09 17.11 -26.55
C VAL A 426 -16.57 17.19 -26.92
N HIS A 427 -17.40 16.25 -26.43
CA HIS A 427 -18.85 16.27 -26.66
C HIS A 427 -19.49 17.56 -26.15
N GLY A 428 -19.19 17.98 -24.91
CA GLY A 428 -19.74 19.22 -24.35
C GLY A 428 -19.28 20.48 -25.10
N LEU A 429 -18.06 20.51 -25.64
CA LEU A 429 -17.58 21.64 -26.46
C LEU A 429 -18.29 21.69 -27.82
N ILE A 430 -18.51 20.54 -28.47
CA ILE A 430 -19.27 20.46 -29.73
C ILE A 430 -20.72 20.88 -29.50
N GLU A 431 -21.34 20.41 -28.42
CA GLU A 431 -22.70 20.78 -28.03
C GLU A 431 -22.84 22.31 -27.87
N GLN A 432 -21.90 22.95 -27.16
CA GLN A 432 -21.88 24.41 -26.99
C GLN A 432 -21.68 25.16 -28.31
N CYS A 433 -20.88 24.62 -29.22
CA CYS A 433 -20.72 25.17 -30.57
C CYS A 433 -22.04 25.12 -31.36
N GLU A 434 -22.76 23.99 -31.29
CA GLU A 434 -24.03 23.81 -32.00
C GLU A 434 -25.17 24.63 -31.39
N LYS A 435 -25.18 24.82 -30.07
CA LYS A 435 -26.14 25.70 -29.36
C LYS A 435 -25.84 27.19 -29.54
N GLY A 436 -24.69 27.55 -30.13
CA GLY A 436 -24.26 28.94 -30.33
C GLY A 436 -23.74 29.64 -29.06
N GLU A 437 -23.52 28.88 -27.98
CA GLU A 437 -22.92 29.38 -26.73
C GLU A 437 -21.41 29.59 -26.87
N LEU A 438 -20.77 28.80 -27.73
CA LEU A 438 -19.39 28.93 -28.13
C LEU A 438 -19.32 29.28 -29.62
N GLU A 439 -18.54 30.31 -29.96
CA GLU A 439 -18.33 30.66 -31.37
C GLU A 439 -17.70 29.47 -32.11
N LYS A 440 -18.27 29.09 -33.25
CA LYS A 440 -17.70 28.11 -34.18
C LYS A 440 -16.46 28.69 -34.87
N SER A 441 -15.39 28.93 -34.11
CA SER A 441 -14.09 29.40 -34.59
C SER A 441 -12.98 28.56 -33.96
N LYS A 442 -11.89 28.37 -34.70
CA LYS A 442 -10.75 27.56 -34.23
C LYS A 442 -10.16 28.16 -32.94
N GLU A 443 -10.04 29.47 -32.90
CA GLU A 443 -9.49 30.22 -31.78
C GLU A 443 -10.35 30.07 -30.51
N SER A 444 -11.67 30.17 -30.65
CA SER A 444 -12.61 30.04 -29.52
C SER A 444 -12.60 28.63 -28.93
N ILE A 445 -12.63 27.60 -29.79
CA ILE A 445 -12.59 26.19 -29.37
C ILE A 445 -11.25 25.86 -28.70
N LEU A 446 -10.11 26.25 -29.29
CA LEU A 446 -8.79 26.02 -28.69
C LEU A 446 -8.63 26.76 -27.35
N GLY A 447 -9.20 27.97 -27.24
CA GLY A 447 -9.26 28.71 -25.97
C GLY A 447 -10.05 27.96 -24.90
N ALA A 448 -11.24 27.46 -25.24
CA ALA A 448 -12.09 26.71 -24.32
C ALA A 448 -11.46 25.37 -23.89
N ILE A 449 -10.75 24.69 -24.79
CA ILE A 449 -9.96 23.50 -24.43
C ILE A 449 -8.87 23.89 -23.44
N ALA A 450 -8.10 24.94 -23.72
CA ALA A 450 -6.99 25.35 -22.86
C ALA A 450 -7.45 25.74 -21.44
N GLU A 451 -8.62 26.37 -21.32
CA GLU A 451 -9.22 26.76 -20.05
C GLU A 451 -9.73 25.57 -19.23
N ARG A 452 -10.38 24.60 -19.90
CA ARG A 452 -11.05 23.48 -19.23
C ARG A 452 -10.17 22.24 -19.09
N TRP A 453 -8.98 22.23 -19.68
CA TRP A 453 -8.06 21.11 -19.63
C TRP A 453 -7.50 20.89 -18.23
N ARG A 454 -7.63 19.68 -17.71
CA ARG A 454 -7.18 19.31 -16.37
C ARG A 454 -6.09 18.24 -16.45
N ASP A 455 -4.83 18.66 -16.28
CA ASP A 455 -3.67 17.77 -16.34
C ASP A 455 -3.70 16.67 -15.27
N GLN A 456 -4.34 16.95 -14.12
CA GLN A 456 -4.46 16.03 -13.00
C GLN A 456 -5.33 14.80 -13.28
N GLU A 457 -6.17 14.82 -14.31
CA GLU A 457 -7.01 13.68 -14.68
C GLU A 457 -6.18 12.56 -15.37
N PHE A 458 -4.93 12.86 -15.78
CA PHE A 458 -4.07 11.95 -16.53
C PHE A 458 -3.00 11.29 -15.65
N PRO A 459 -2.59 10.04 -15.97
CA PRO A 459 -1.58 9.33 -15.19
C PRO A 459 -0.18 9.95 -15.29
N SER A 460 0.09 10.77 -16.31
CA SER A 460 1.30 11.56 -16.41
C SER A 460 1.11 12.77 -17.32
N LYS A 461 1.96 13.78 -17.13
CA LYS A 461 2.01 14.97 -17.99
C LYS A 461 2.25 14.64 -19.46
N ALA A 462 3.07 13.62 -19.75
CA ALA A 462 3.33 13.20 -21.13
C ALA A 462 2.05 12.66 -21.82
N VAL A 463 1.24 11.88 -21.08
CA VAL A 463 -0.04 11.38 -21.58
C VAL A 463 -1.04 12.52 -21.76
N SER A 464 -1.12 13.45 -20.80
CA SER A 464 -1.96 14.66 -20.91
C SER A 464 -1.64 15.45 -22.19
N VAL A 465 -0.37 15.77 -22.42
CA VAL A 465 0.07 16.53 -23.61
C VAL A 465 -0.24 15.78 -24.90
N ALA A 466 -0.06 14.46 -24.94
CA ALA A 466 -0.39 13.65 -26.10
C ALA A 466 -1.89 13.67 -26.43
N TYR A 467 -2.76 13.52 -25.42
CA TYR A 467 -4.21 13.59 -25.60
C TYR A 467 -4.68 15.00 -25.96
N ARG A 468 -4.08 16.04 -25.39
CA ARG A 468 -4.36 17.42 -25.75
C ARG A 468 -4.07 17.67 -27.23
N ARG A 469 -2.91 17.26 -27.73
CA ARG A 469 -2.58 17.33 -29.16
C ARG A 469 -3.54 16.52 -30.02
N LEU A 470 -3.95 15.32 -29.58
CA LEU A 470 -4.93 14.51 -30.31
C LEU A 470 -6.26 15.26 -30.46
N VAL A 471 -6.74 15.90 -29.40
CA VAL A 471 -7.98 16.68 -29.41
C VAL A 471 -7.85 17.89 -30.33
N GLU A 472 -6.81 18.71 -30.13
CA GLU A 472 -6.58 19.97 -30.85
C GLU A 472 -6.29 19.77 -32.35
N GLU A 473 -5.48 18.77 -32.71
CA GLU A 473 -4.99 18.60 -34.09
C GLU A 473 -5.83 17.64 -34.93
N ARG A 474 -6.48 16.65 -34.30
CA ARG A 474 -7.19 15.57 -35.02
C ARG A 474 -8.68 15.54 -34.75
N MET A 475 -9.13 15.47 -33.50
CA MET A 475 -10.56 15.27 -33.21
C MET A 475 -11.40 16.45 -33.69
N PHE A 476 -11.08 17.67 -33.27
CA PHE A 476 -11.83 18.86 -33.69
C PHE A 476 -11.66 19.15 -35.18
N ARG A 477 -10.47 18.91 -35.74
CA ARG A 477 -10.25 19.00 -37.18
C ARG A 477 -11.19 18.08 -37.94
N ASN A 478 -11.27 16.81 -37.55
CA ASN A 478 -12.13 15.82 -38.19
C ASN A 478 -13.61 16.17 -38.04
N TRP A 479 -14.04 16.62 -36.85
CA TRP A 479 -15.41 17.08 -36.65
C TRP A 479 -15.74 18.26 -37.56
N TRP A 480 -14.87 19.27 -37.62
CA TRP A 480 -15.07 20.45 -38.47
C TRP A 480 -15.26 20.10 -39.94
N PHE A 481 -14.40 19.25 -40.50
CA PHE A 481 -14.46 18.88 -41.91
C PHE A 481 -15.65 17.97 -42.26
N ASN A 482 -16.11 17.13 -41.33
CA ASN A 482 -17.19 16.17 -41.61
C ASN A 482 -18.58 16.70 -41.25
N TYR A 483 -18.68 17.58 -40.24
CA TYR A 483 -19.95 17.97 -39.63
C TYR A 483 -20.08 19.48 -39.36
N GLY A 484 -18.97 20.22 -39.26
CA GLY A 484 -18.98 21.63 -38.85
C GLY A 484 -19.64 22.61 -39.83
N GLU A 485 -19.79 22.24 -41.10
CA GLU A 485 -20.51 23.04 -42.12
C GLU A 485 -22.03 22.79 -42.13
N GLY A 486 -22.50 21.74 -41.45
CA GLY A 486 -23.92 21.41 -41.35
C GLY A 486 -24.64 22.27 -40.31
N GLU A 487 -25.90 22.61 -40.58
CA GLU A 487 -26.80 23.19 -39.59
C GLU A 487 -27.52 22.04 -38.86
N SER A 488 -27.30 21.94 -37.55
CA SER A 488 -27.97 20.95 -36.71
C SER A 488 -29.44 21.32 -36.55
N LEU A 489 -30.35 20.39 -36.84
CA LEU A 489 -31.80 20.60 -36.67
C LEU A 489 -32.20 20.64 -35.19
N ALA A 490 -31.52 19.83 -34.37
CA ALA A 490 -31.62 19.80 -32.92
C ALA A 490 -30.35 19.15 -32.34
N VAL A 491 -30.04 19.38 -31.06
CA VAL A 491 -28.77 18.97 -30.43
C VAL A 491 -29.08 18.35 -29.07
N GLU A 492 -28.63 17.10 -28.85
CA GLU A 492 -28.81 16.38 -27.57
C GLU A 492 -30.28 16.39 -27.11
N GLU A 493 -31.19 15.99 -28.00
CA GLU A 493 -32.63 15.95 -27.75
C GLU A 493 -33.00 14.72 -26.93
N PHE A 494 -33.58 14.98 -25.76
CA PHE A 494 -34.09 13.92 -24.92
C PHE A 494 -35.21 13.16 -25.62
N PHE A 495 -35.12 11.82 -25.60
CA PHE A 495 -36.20 10.95 -26.03
C PHE A 495 -36.53 9.92 -24.96
N GLU A 496 -37.83 9.66 -24.81
CA GLU A 496 -38.37 8.62 -23.93
C GLU A 496 -39.54 7.95 -24.65
N PHE A 497 -39.49 6.64 -24.79
CA PHE A 497 -40.57 5.87 -25.37
C PHE A 497 -40.69 4.48 -24.74
N GLU A 498 -41.91 3.95 -24.77
CA GLU A 498 -42.22 2.59 -24.32
C GLU A 498 -42.00 1.59 -25.46
N PHE A 499 -41.29 0.51 -25.17
CA PHE A 499 -41.09 -0.61 -26.09
C PHE A 499 -41.25 -1.93 -25.33
N GLU A 500 -42.29 -2.70 -25.67
CA GLU A 500 -42.58 -4.01 -25.07
C GLU A 500 -42.59 -4.04 -23.53
N GLY A 501 -43.03 -2.94 -22.88
CA GLY A 501 -43.08 -2.80 -21.43
C GLY A 501 -41.76 -2.37 -20.78
N VAL A 502 -40.80 -1.92 -21.58
CA VAL A 502 -39.53 -1.31 -21.17
C VAL A 502 -39.54 0.17 -21.58
N THR A 503 -39.18 1.05 -20.66
CA THR A 503 -38.98 2.47 -20.96
C THR A 503 -37.57 2.68 -21.50
N ILE A 504 -37.44 3.07 -22.77
CA ILE A 504 -36.15 3.40 -23.39
C ILE A 504 -35.93 4.91 -23.31
N VAL A 505 -34.75 5.31 -22.82
CA VAL A 505 -34.39 6.72 -22.60
C VAL A 505 -33.03 7.04 -23.19
N GLY A 506 -32.90 8.21 -23.80
CA GLY A 506 -31.62 8.70 -24.30
C GLY A 506 -31.62 10.21 -24.50
N VAL A 507 -30.49 10.70 -24.99
CA VAL A 507 -30.18 12.08 -25.34
C VAL A 507 -29.44 12.07 -26.67
#